data_AF-A0A1G2NEJ2-F1
#
_entry.id   AF-A0A1G2NEJ2-F1
#
_cell.length_a   1.000
_cell.length_b   1.000
_cell.length_c   1.000
_cell.angle_alpha   90.00
_cell.angle_beta   90.00
_cell.angle_gamma   90.00
#
_symmetry.space_group_name_H-M   'P 1'
#
loop_
_entity.id
_entity.type
_entity.pdbx_description
1 polymer ?
#
loop_
_entity_poly.entity_id
_entity_poly.type
_entity_poly.pdbx_seq_one_letter_code
_entity_poly.pdbx_strand_id
1 'polypeptide(L)'
;MKEEAIKELLTRGVERIYPNAEFLEAHLKSSEPLSLYLGIDPTGPTLHLGHIIPLLKLAQFQELGHKIILLIGDFTGMIGDPTGKSATRKKLTRDEVLSNAKLYKEQASRIIKFNGENSAVLRYNSEWLGKLTFTEVLELCSNMTHSQAIKRDMFQKRIAEGKDLFLHELLYPLMQGYDSVVMGVDGEIGGNDQTFNMLAGRDLAKKINKKEKFVFATKLLTDSVGGKMGKTEGNMVAITDSPADMFGKVMSWPDSMILIGFELCTRVSLNEIEEIKSALSRGENPKDAKTRLAFEIVALLKGKEDAEKAHSEFAAAFSDGKPKEFVEIKISSAQTLSDALIEKKIVESKTELRRLIADGAITSVATGEKTVESFLKNPPAGEYRIGKHRFIKIVK
;
A
#
# COMPACT_ATOMS: atom_id res chain seq x y z
N MET A 1 14.01 -6.38 -27.22
CA MET A 1 13.10 -6.76 -26.10
C MET A 1 13.80 -6.68 -24.74
N LYS A 2 14.91 -7.40 -24.50
CA LYS A 2 15.63 -7.35 -23.19
C LYS A 2 16.14 -5.94 -22.83
N GLU A 3 16.71 -5.20 -23.78
CA GLU A 3 17.25 -3.86 -23.52
C GLU A 3 16.17 -2.82 -23.16
N GLU A 4 15.03 -2.83 -23.87
CA GLU A 4 13.89 -1.96 -23.53
C GLU A 4 13.30 -2.31 -22.15
N ALA A 5 13.20 -3.60 -21.82
CA ALA A 5 12.73 -4.04 -20.50
C ALA A 5 13.69 -3.60 -19.37
N ILE A 6 15.01 -3.64 -19.60
CA ILE A 6 16.01 -3.10 -18.66
C ILE A 6 15.83 -1.58 -18.50
N LYS A 7 15.67 -0.86 -19.61
CA LYS A 7 15.46 0.59 -19.57
C LYS A 7 14.19 0.96 -18.81
N GLU A 8 13.08 0.28 -19.05
CA GLU A 8 11.84 0.49 -18.29
C GLU A 8 12.02 0.15 -16.80
N LEU A 9 12.68 -0.96 -16.49
CA LEU A 9 12.99 -1.36 -15.11
C LEU A 9 13.72 -0.24 -14.37
N LEU A 10 14.73 0.37 -15.00
CA LEU A 10 15.60 1.39 -14.39
C LEU A 10 15.00 2.80 -14.34
N THR A 11 13.89 3.05 -15.04
CA THR A 11 13.31 4.41 -15.16
C THR A 11 11.92 4.54 -14.55
N ARG A 12 11.02 3.59 -14.81
CA ARG A 12 9.62 3.66 -14.34
C ARG A 12 9.54 3.53 -12.83
N GLY A 13 8.94 4.49 -12.12
CA GLY A 13 8.69 4.37 -10.68
C GLY A 13 9.95 4.30 -9.81
N VAL A 14 11.11 4.66 -10.36
CA VAL A 14 12.39 4.68 -9.65
C VAL A 14 12.57 6.04 -8.98
N GLU A 15 12.83 6.03 -7.68
CA GLU A 15 13.28 7.23 -6.97
C GLU A 15 14.80 7.36 -7.11
N ARG A 16 15.52 6.30 -6.74
CA ARG A 16 16.99 6.28 -6.77
C ARG A 16 17.55 4.87 -6.75
N ILE A 17 18.67 4.68 -7.45
CA ILE A 17 19.46 3.45 -7.40
C ILE A 17 20.82 3.79 -6.80
N TYR A 18 21.31 2.94 -5.90
CA TYR A 18 22.64 3.04 -5.31
C TYR A 18 23.51 1.84 -5.72
N PRO A 19 24.78 2.07 -6.11
CA PRO A 19 25.47 3.36 -6.06
C PRO A 19 25.01 4.34 -7.15
N ASN A 20 24.57 3.82 -8.31
CA ASN A 20 23.95 4.55 -9.40
C ASN A 20 23.24 3.56 -10.36
N ALA A 21 22.53 4.09 -11.36
CA ALA A 21 21.79 3.28 -12.32
C ALA A 21 22.73 2.51 -13.26
N GLU A 22 23.85 3.10 -13.64
CA GLU A 22 24.84 2.52 -14.57
C GLU A 22 25.48 1.25 -13.99
N PHE A 23 25.73 1.24 -12.68
CA PHE A 23 26.20 0.05 -11.96
C PHE A 23 25.21 -1.10 -12.11
N LEU A 24 23.92 -0.86 -11.87
CA LEU A 24 22.91 -1.91 -11.97
C LEU A 24 22.69 -2.31 -13.43
N GLU A 25 22.67 -1.36 -14.36
CA GLU A 25 22.52 -1.63 -15.79
C GLU A 25 23.62 -2.55 -16.32
N ALA A 26 24.87 -2.31 -15.94
CA ALA A 26 26.00 -3.17 -16.32
C ALA A 26 25.80 -4.62 -15.87
N HIS A 27 25.29 -4.84 -14.66
CA HIS A 27 25.00 -6.17 -14.13
C HIS A 27 23.79 -6.82 -14.82
N LEU A 28 22.74 -6.05 -15.12
CA LEU A 28 21.55 -6.53 -15.84
C LEU A 28 21.85 -6.94 -17.29
N LYS A 29 22.84 -6.28 -17.91
CA LYS A 29 23.33 -6.63 -19.25
C LYS A 29 24.21 -7.88 -19.24
N SER A 30 24.75 -8.27 -18.09
CA SER A 30 25.48 -9.54 -17.96
C SER A 30 24.54 -10.76 -18.09
N SER A 31 25.13 -11.93 -18.31
CA SER A 31 24.38 -13.19 -18.38
C SER A 31 24.07 -13.80 -17.02
N GLU A 32 24.62 -13.24 -15.93
CA GLU A 32 24.51 -13.82 -14.60
C GLU A 32 23.21 -13.36 -13.89
N PRO A 33 22.38 -14.30 -13.41
CA PRO A 33 21.19 -13.95 -12.65
C PRO A 33 21.54 -13.34 -11.30
N LEU A 34 21.21 -12.05 -11.15
CA LEU A 34 21.20 -11.37 -9.85
C LEU A 34 20.22 -12.00 -8.85
N SER A 35 20.57 -11.93 -7.58
CA SER A 35 19.75 -12.28 -6.43
C SER A 35 19.36 -11.02 -5.66
N LEU A 36 18.07 -10.86 -5.36
CA LEU A 36 17.58 -9.66 -4.69
C LEU A 36 16.33 -9.94 -3.86
N TYR A 37 16.05 -9.08 -2.89
CA TYR A 37 14.89 -9.24 -2.02
C TYR A 37 14.06 -7.98 -1.80
N LEU A 38 12.82 -8.19 -1.35
CA LEU A 38 11.98 -7.20 -0.69
C LEU A 38 11.61 -7.73 0.69
N GLY A 39 11.91 -6.95 1.73
CA GLY A 39 11.43 -7.19 3.08
C GLY A 39 10.05 -6.59 3.32
N ILE A 40 9.14 -7.35 3.94
CA ILE A 40 7.83 -6.85 4.39
C ILE A 40 7.59 -7.26 5.83
N ASP A 41 7.44 -6.26 6.70
CA ASP A 41 6.99 -6.43 8.08
C ASP A 41 5.46 -6.65 8.14
N PRO A 42 4.96 -7.79 8.65
CA PRO A 42 3.52 -8.10 8.69
C PRO A 42 2.76 -7.31 9.77
N THR A 43 2.47 -6.03 9.50
CA THR A 43 1.75 -5.16 10.46
C THR A 43 0.23 -5.19 10.30
N GLY A 44 -0.30 -5.94 9.34
CA GLY A 44 -1.71 -6.19 9.13
C GLY A 44 -1.92 -7.42 8.25
N PRO A 45 -3.16 -7.92 8.07
CA PRO A 45 -3.43 -9.18 7.38
C PRO A 45 -3.38 -9.08 5.84
N THR A 46 -3.23 -7.87 5.30
CA THR A 46 -3.32 -7.62 3.85
C THR A 46 -2.20 -6.71 3.36
N LEU A 47 -1.63 -7.10 2.21
CA LEU A 47 -0.87 -6.23 1.35
C LEU A 47 -1.81 -5.19 0.71
N HIS A 48 -1.22 -4.07 0.31
CA HIS A 48 -1.91 -2.92 -0.27
C HIS A 48 -1.03 -2.29 -1.34
N LEU A 49 -1.53 -1.29 -2.06
CA LEU A 49 -0.78 -0.69 -3.19
C LEU A 49 0.65 -0.24 -2.84
N GLY A 50 0.88 0.30 -1.65
CA GLY A 50 2.25 0.61 -1.18
C GLY A 50 3.22 -0.59 -1.19
N HIS A 51 2.74 -1.81 -0.97
CA HIS A 51 3.53 -3.05 -1.07
C HIS A 51 3.59 -3.59 -2.51
N ILE A 52 2.53 -3.34 -3.30
CA ILE A 52 2.44 -3.80 -4.69
C ILE A 52 3.47 -3.10 -5.57
N ILE A 53 3.78 -1.82 -5.32
CA ILE A 53 4.76 -1.04 -6.09
C ILE A 53 6.15 -1.72 -6.13
N PRO A 54 6.80 -2.01 -4.97
CA PRO A 54 8.07 -2.74 -5.00
C PRO A 54 7.92 -4.21 -5.44
N LEU A 55 6.76 -4.86 -5.24
CA LEU A 55 6.50 -6.20 -5.78
C LEU A 55 6.45 -6.22 -7.32
N LEU A 56 5.91 -5.17 -7.96
CA LEU A 56 5.94 -5.03 -9.42
C LEU A 56 7.38 -4.91 -9.93
N LYS A 57 8.26 -4.23 -9.19
CA LYS A 57 9.69 -4.21 -9.50
C LYS A 57 10.33 -5.58 -9.36
N LEU A 58 10.07 -6.32 -8.29
CA LEU A 58 10.49 -7.72 -8.17
C LEU A 58 10.00 -8.58 -9.35
N ALA A 59 8.75 -8.39 -9.79
CA ALA A 59 8.21 -9.10 -10.95
C ALA A 59 8.98 -8.78 -12.23
N GLN A 60 9.33 -7.51 -12.47
CA GLN A 60 10.18 -7.12 -13.61
C GLN A 60 11.57 -7.77 -13.56
N PHE A 61 12.21 -7.82 -12.39
CA PHE A 61 13.47 -8.56 -12.23
C PHE A 61 13.27 -10.07 -12.49
N GLN A 62 12.18 -10.66 -12.01
CA GLN A 62 11.86 -12.06 -12.25
C GLN A 62 11.59 -12.34 -13.74
N GLU A 63 10.90 -11.45 -14.44
CA GLU A 63 10.67 -11.57 -15.89
C GLU A 63 11.97 -11.51 -16.70
N LEU A 64 13.00 -10.83 -16.18
CA LEU A 64 14.36 -10.79 -16.75
C LEU A 64 15.24 -11.99 -16.36
N GLY A 65 14.71 -12.96 -15.60
CA GLY A 65 15.40 -14.20 -15.21
C GLY A 65 16.16 -14.12 -13.88
N HIS A 66 16.01 -13.04 -13.12
CA HIS A 66 16.69 -12.88 -11.82
C HIS A 66 16.00 -13.68 -10.71
N LYS A 67 16.75 -13.94 -9.63
CA LYS A 67 16.31 -14.71 -8.47
C LYS A 67 15.76 -13.77 -7.40
N ILE A 68 14.46 -13.87 -7.14
CA ILE A 68 13.78 -12.96 -6.21
C ILE A 68 13.43 -13.64 -4.89
N ILE A 69 13.62 -12.91 -3.80
CA ILE A 69 13.30 -13.35 -2.45
C ILE A 69 12.23 -12.41 -1.86
N LEU A 70 11.12 -12.98 -1.41
CA LEU A 70 10.17 -12.27 -0.55
C LEU A 70 10.54 -12.60 0.89
N LEU A 71 11.02 -11.61 1.63
CA LEU A 71 11.40 -11.76 3.03
C LEU A 71 10.26 -11.28 3.93
N ILE A 72 9.75 -12.19 4.75
CA ILE A 72 8.80 -11.87 5.81
C ILE A 72 9.58 -11.43 7.05
N GLY A 73 9.36 -10.18 7.45
CA GLY A 73 9.94 -9.58 8.63
C GLY A 73 9.24 -10.02 9.91
N ASP A 74 9.26 -11.32 10.19
CA ASP A 74 8.55 -11.87 11.35
C ASP A 74 9.23 -11.58 12.69
N PHE A 75 10.53 -11.31 12.68
CA PHE A 75 11.27 -10.81 13.83
C PHE A 75 11.28 -9.27 13.89
N THR A 76 11.59 -8.61 12.77
CA THR A 76 11.61 -7.13 12.65
C THR A 76 10.25 -6.51 12.93
N GLY A 77 9.16 -7.16 12.53
CA GLY A 77 7.79 -6.75 12.83
C GLY A 77 7.46 -6.69 14.32
N MET A 78 8.18 -7.44 15.17
CA MET A 78 8.03 -7.38 16.64
C MET A 78 8.73 -6.16 17.24
N ILE A 79 9.83 -5.70 16.63
CA ILE A 79 10.54 -4.47 17.02
C ILE A 79 9.72 -3.26 16.58
N GLY A 80 9.24 -3.30 15.33
CA GLY A 80 8.44 -2.26 14.70
C GLY A 80 9.30 -1.20 14.02
N ASP A 81 9.26 -1.15 12.69
CA ASP A 81 9.99 -0.15 11.93
C ASP A 81 9.54 1.29 12.29
N PRO A 82 10.44 2.15 12.80
CA PRO A 82 10.09 3.53 13.06
C PRO A 82 9.81 4.30 11.76
N THR A 83 10.31 3.88 10.58
CA THR A 83 10.30 4.64 9.31
C THR A 83 8.99 5.39 9.00
N GLY A 84 9.11 6.70 8.71
CA GLY A 84 7.98 7.61 8.47
C GLY A 84 6.92 7.70 9.59
N LYS A 85 7.26 7.53 10.88
CA LYS A 85 6.31 7.64 12.00
C LYS A 85 6.76 8.63 13.08
N SER A 86 5.85 9.52 13.51
CA SER A 86 6.11 10.50 14.57
C SER A 86 5.88 9.96 15.99
N ALA A 87 5.39 8.74 16.13
CA ALA A 87 5.12 8.05 17.39
C ALA A 87 5.63 6.60 17.32
N THR A 88 5.99 6.04 18.48
CA THR A 88 6.47 4.67 18.62
C THR A 88 5.42 3.67 18.11
N ARG A 89 5.86 2.63 17.41
CA ARG A 89 4.98 1.55 16.93
C ARG A 89 4.42 0.76 18.11
N LYS A 90 3.17 0.30 17.98
CA LYS A 90 2.64 -0.74 18.86
C LYS A 90 3.44 -2.03 18.61
N LYS A 91 4.00 -2.60 19.67
CA LYS A 91 4.68 -3.90 19.60
C LYS A 91 3.67 -4.98 19.24
N LEU A 92 4.03 -5.83 18.29
CA LEU A 92 3.27 -7.01 17.91
C LEU A 92 3.94 -8.24 18.49
N THR A 93 3.15 -9.20 18.96
CA THR A 93 3.62 -10.53 19.32
C THR A 93 3.99 -11.33 18.07
N ARG A 94 4.84 -12.34 18.23
CA ARG A 94 5.20 -13.23 17.11
C ARG A 94 3.96 -13.88 16.48
N ASP A 95 3.00 -14.31 17.29
CA ASP A 95 1.77 -14.94 16.81
C ASP A 95 0.90 -13.98 15.99
N GLU A 96 0.78 -12.72 16.42
CA GLU A 96 0.09 -11.68 15.64
C GLU A 96 0.80 -11.44 14.29
N VAL A 97 2.12 -11.36 14.30
CA VAL A 97 2.92 -11.14 13.07
C VAL A 97 2.78 -12.32 12.11
N LEU A 98 2.84 -13.57 12.61
CA LEU A 98 2.65 -14.76 11.78
C LEU A 98 1.21 -14.88 11.27
N SER A 99 0.22 -14.55 12.10
CA SER A 99 -1.18 -14.50 11.69
C SER A 99 -1.41 -13.49 10.57
N ASN A 100 -0.80 -12.30 10.66
CA ASN A 100 -0.82 -11.28 9.62
C ASN A 100 -0.18 -11.78 8.31
N ALA A 101 0.96 -12.46 8.41
CA ALA A 101 1.70 -12.96 7.25
C ALA A 101 1.07 -14.17 6.55
N LYS A 102 0.07 -14.81 7.17
CA LYS A 102 -0.48 -16.11 6.73
C LYS A 102 -0.85 -16.16 5.25
N LEU A 103 -1.44 -15.09 4.72
CA LEU A 103 -1.89 -15.00 3.33
C LEU A 103 -0.95 -14.17 2.43
N TYR A 104 0.18 -13.70 2.93
CA TYR A 104 1.07 -12.81 2.16
C TYR A 104 1.64 -13.49 0.92
N LYS A 105 1.99 -14.79 1.00
CA LYS A 105 2.47 -15.55 -0.16
C LYS A 105 1.39 -15.64 -1.25
N GLU A 106 0.16 -15.95 -0.86
CA GLU A 106 -0.98 -16.02 -1.78
C GLU A 106 -1.26 -14.66 -2.42
N GLN A 107 -1.26 -13.60 -1.61
CA GLN A 107 -1.45 -12.24 -2.07
C GLN A 107 -0.33 -11.80 -3.04
N ALA A 108 0.93 -12.01 -2.68
CA ALA A 108 2.07 -11.70 -3.54
C ALA A 108 2.08 -12.52 -4.84
N SER A 109 1.49 -13.73 -4.84
CA SER A 109 1.40 -14.59 -6.02
C SER A 109 0.61 -14.00 -7.19
N ARG A 110 -0.18 -12.95 -6.93
CA ARG A 110 -0.86 -12.15 -7.98
C ARG A 110 0.12 -11.35 -8.83
N ILE A 111 1.32 -11.06 -8.31
CA ILE A 111 2.32 -10.20 -8.95
C ILE A 111 3.61 -10.97 -9.28
N ILE A 112 4.06 -11.86 -8.39
CA ILE A 112 5.30 -12.64 -8.56
C ILE A 112 5.01 -14.14 -8.61
N LYS A 113 5.86 -14.91 -9.31
CA LYS A 113 5.66 -16.35 -9.51
C LYS A 113 6.43 -17.15 -8.47
N PHE A 114 5.76 -18.05 -7.76
CA PHE A 114 6.38 -19.00 -6.81
C PHE A 114 6.59 -20.41 -7.43
N ASN A 115 6.59 -20.51 -8.76
CA ASN A 115 6.78 -21.73 -9.53
C ASN A 115 7.68 -21.43 -10.76
N GLY A 116 8.11 -22.47 -11.46
CA GLY A 116 9.01 -22.35 -12.62
C GLY A 116 10.50 -22.29 -12.25
N GLU A 117 11.33 -22.03 -13.26
CA GLU A 117 12.80 -22.13 -13.17
C GLU A 117 13.43 -21.08 -12.23
N ASN A 118 12.89 -19.86 -12.22
CA ASN A 118 13.31 -18.78 -11.32
C ASN A 118 12.20 -18.42 -10.31
N SER A 119 11.56 -19.44 -9.74
CA SER A 119 10.53 -19.29 -8.72
C SER A 119 11.00 -18.41 -7.56
N ALA A 120 10.13 -17.51 -7.10
CA ALA A 120 10.37 -16.69 -5.93
C ALA A 120 10.57 -17.54 -4.68
N VAL A 121 11.51 -17.15 -3.82
CA VAL A 121 11.78 -17.81 -2.55
C VAL A 121 11.14 -17.01 -1.42
N LEU A 122 10.40 -17.67 -0.54
CA LEU A 122 9.88 -17.06 0.69
C LEU A 122 10.84 -17.37 1.84
N ARG A 123 11.23 -16.36 2.62
CA ARG A 123 12.09 -16.50 3.81
C ARG A 123 11.51 -15.74 4.99
N TYR A 124 11.93 -16.09 6.20
CA TYR A 124 11.53 -15.43 7.43
C TYR A 124 12.78 -14.96 8.18
N ASN A 125 12.86 -13.69 8.57
CA ASN A 125 14.10 -13.20 9.19
C ASN A 125 14.32 -13.70 10.63
N SER A 126 13.30 -14.28 11.28
CA SER A 126 13.49 -15.02 12.53
C SER A 126 14.37 -16.28 12.37
N GLU A 127 14.58 -16.78 11.14
CA GLU A 127 15.48 -17.90 10.86
C GLU A 127 16.92 -17.64 11.31
N TRP A 128 17.33 -16.37 11.33
CA TRP A 128 18.66 -15.92 11.78
C TRP A 128 18.59 -14.90 12.92
N LEU A 129 17.72 -13.89 12.86
CA LEU A 129 17.64 -12.85 13.91
C LEU A 129 17.22 -13.43 15.26
N GLY A 130 16.34 -14.44 15.26
CA GLY A 130 15.90 -15.10 16.49
C GLY A 130 16.98 -15.97 17.16
N LYS A 131 18.11 -16.19 16.49
CA LYS A 131 19.22 -17.03 16.98
C LYS A 131 20.44 -16.23 17.41
N LEU A 132 20.46 -14.92 17.17
CA LEU A 132 21.58 -14.07 17.55
C LEU A 132 21.75 -14.06 19.07
N THR A 133 22.95 -14.41 19.51
CA THR A 133 23.41 -14.21 20.88
C THR A 133 23.61 -12.73 21.15
N PHE A 134 23.60 -12.33 22.43
CA PHE A 134 23.84 -10.94 22.79
C PHE A 134 25.22 -10.45 22.32
N THR A 135 26.23 -11.32 22.34
CA THR A 135 27.58 -11.01 21.80
C THR A 135 27.51 -10.67 20.31
N GLU A 136 26.82 -11.45 19.50
CA GLU A 136 26.66 -11.18 18.06
C GLU A 136 25.87 -9.88 17.82
N VAL A 137 24.87 -9.58 18.66
CA VAL A 137 24.16 -8.29 18.60
C VAL A 137 25.11 -7.12 18.88
N LEU A 138 26.00 -7.24 19.89
CA LEU A 138 27.00 -6.20 20.18
C LEU A 138 28.01 -6.03 19.03
N GLU A 139 28.42 -7.12 18.40
CA GLU A 139 29.27 -7.08 17.20
C GLU A 139 28.56 -6.36 16.04
N LEU A 140 27.26 -6.63 15.82
CA LEU A 140 26.47 -5.89 14.84
C LEU A 140 26.40 -4.40 15.18
N CYS A 141 26.16 -4.04 16.44
CA CYS A 141 26.15 -2.65 16.90
C CYS A 141 27.47 -1.92 16.63
N SER A 142 28.62 -2.62 16.62
CA SER A 142 29.92 -2.00 16.31
C SER A 142 30.02 -1.47 14.87
N ASN A 143 29.10 -1.86 13.98
CA ASN A 143 29.12 -1.47 12.58
C ASN A 143 28.39 -0.16 12.27
N MET A 144 27.67 0.43 13.23
CA MET A 144 26.94 1.69 13.06
C MET A 144 27.10 2.56 14.30
N THR A 145 27.48 3.81 14.12
CA THR A 145 27.57 4.75 15.24
C THR A 145 26.19 5.27 15.63
N HIS A 146 26.04 5.64 16.91
CA HIS A 146 24.83 6.32 17.39
C HIS A 146 24.51 7.57 16.54
N SER A 147 25.53 8.37 16.22
CA SER A 147 25.39 9.58 15.40
C SER A 147 24.87 9.30 13.99
N GLN A 148 25.21 8.15 13.39
CA GLN A 148 24.65 7.73 12.11
C GLN A 148 23.18 7.31 12.26
N ALA A 149 22.87 6.53 13.29
CA ALA A 149 21.51 6.05 13.54
C ALA A 149 20.51 7.19 13.74
N ILE A 150 20.88 8.22 14.51
CA ILE A 150 19.97 9.34 14.83
C ILE A 150 19.80 10.35 13.70
N LYS A 151 20.67 10.37 12.67
CA LYS A 151 20.59 11.32 11.55
C LYS A 151 19.33 11.20 10.71
N ARG A 152 18.54 10.15 10.90
CA ARG A 152 17.26 9.97 10.22
C ARG A 152 16.31 11.13 10.52
N ASP A 153 15.70 11.71 9.49
CA ASP A 153 14.84 12.90 9.58
C ASP A 153 13.77 12.80 10.67
N MET A 154 13.19 11.61 10.83
CA MET A 154 12.16 11.37 11.84
C MET A 154 12.70 11.31 13.28
N PHE A 155 13.89 10.74 13.49
CA PHE A 155 14.52 10.77 14.81
C PHE A 155 14.94 12.21 15.15
N GLN A 156 15.48 12.94 14.17
CA GLN A 156 15.75 14.37 14.31
C GLN A 156 14.47 15.15 14.67
N LYS A 157 13.35 14.85 13.99
CA LYS A 157 12.04 15.46 14.28
C LYS A 157 11.54 15.13 15.70
N ARG A 158 11.61 13.87 16.13
CA ARG A 158 11.21 13.48 17.50
C ARG A 158 12.07 14.17 18.56
N ILE A 159 13.38 14.21 18.36
CA ILE A 159 14.32 14.91 19.25
C ILE A 159 13.97 16.40 19.33
N ALA A 160 13.74 17.05 18.19
CA ALA A 160 13.34 18.46 18.14
C ALA A 160 11.98 18.73 18.80
N GLU A 161 11.06 17.78 18.73
CA GLU A 161 9.74 17.83 19.37
C GLU A 161 9.77 17.40 20.85
N GLY A 162 10.94 17.07 21.41
CA GLY A 162 11.06 16.59 22.81
C GLY A 162 10.38 15.24 23.05
N LYS A 163 10.18 14.44 22.00
CA LYS A 163 9.58 13.11 22.09
C LYS A 163 10.65 12.06 22.37
N ASP A 164 10.25 11.04 23.11
CA ASP A 164 11.11 9.89 23.41
C ASP A 164 11.66 9.25 22.14
N LEU A 165 12.85 8.67 22.23
CA LEU A 165 13.46 7.82 21.22
C LEU A 165 13.99 6.57 21.92
N PHE A 166 13.37 5.42 21.67
CA PHE A 166 13.71 4.22 22.42
C PHE A 166 14.91 3.49 21.79
N LEU A 167 15.81 2.98 22.63
CA LEU A 167 17.06 2.32 22.19
C LEU A 167 16.82 1.15 21.21
N HIS A 168 15.75 0.38 21.40
CA HIS A 168 15.42 -0.73 20.50
C HIS A 168 15.09 -0.27 19.07
N GLU A 169 14.59 0.96 18.88
CA GLU A 169 14.32 1.54 17.56
C GLU A 169 15.61 1.83 16.79
N LEU A 170 16.72 2.08 17.51
CA LEU A 170 18.04 2.30 16.92
C LEU A 170 18.67 0.99 16.40
N LEU A 171 18.21 -0.16 16.89
CA LEU A 171 18.69 -1.47 16.44
C LEU A 171 18.00 -1.92 15.15
N TYR A 172 16.80 -1.41 14.84
CA TYR A 172 16.03 -1.84 13.68
C TYR A 172 16.82 -1.80 12.35
N PRO A 173 17.55 -0.71 12.00
CA PRO A 173 18.32 -0.66 10.76
C PRO A 173 19.43 -1.71 10.68
N LEU A 174 20.04 -2.06 11.82
CA LEU A 174 21.05 -3.12 11.90
C LEU A 174 20.42 -4.49 11.68
N MET A 175 19.25 -4.75 12.27
CA MET A 175 18.54 -6.02 12.11
C MET A 175 18.09 -6.23 10.66
N GLN A 176 17.43 -5.24 10.05
CA GLN A 176 17.08 -5.32 8.62
C GLN A 176 18.34 -5.40 7.75
N GLY A 177 19.40 -4.67 8.09
CA GLY A 177 20.64 -4.73 7.34
C GLY A 177 21.35 -6.08 7.43
N TYR A 178 21.23 -6.78 8.55
CA TYR A 178 21.77 -8.12 8.74
C TYR A 178 21.05 -9.18 7.89
N ASP A 179 19.77 -8.96 7.55
CA ASP A 179 19.05 -9.79 6.57
C ASP A 179 19.82 -9.88 5.24
N SER A 180 20.39 -8.75 4.78
CA SER A 180 21.23 -8.72 3.57
C SER A 180 22.52 -9.52 3.72
N VAL A 181 23.13 -9.49 4.91
CA VAL A 181 24.39 -10.20 5.21
C VAL A 181 24.15 -11.71 5.16
N VAL A 182 23.12 -12.19 5.84
CA VAL A 182 22.81 -13.63 5.91
C VAL A 182 22.37 -14.18 4.55
N MET A 183 21.58 -13.43 3.79
CA MET A 183 21.10 -13.89 2.47
C MET A 183 22.16 -13.76 1.36
N GLY A 184 23.20 -12.95 1.54
CA GLY A 184 24.28 -12.79 0.55
C GLY A 184 23.82 -12.27 -0.81
N VAL A 185 22.72 -11.51 -0.85
CA VAL A 185 22.07 -11.01 -2.07
C VAL A 185 22.90 -9.95 -2.82
N ASP A 186 22.62 -9.78 -4.10
CA ASP A 186 23.17 -8.70 -4.95
C ASP A 186 22.43 -7.37 -4.76
N GLY A 187 21.15 -7.40 -4.35
CA GLY A 187 20.40 -6.17 -4.11
C GLY A 187 19.20 -6.27 -3.18
N GLU A 188 18.67 -5.11 -2.81
CA GLU A 188 17.41 -4.94 -2.05
C GLU A 188 16.55 -3.88 -2.73
N ILE A 189 15.24 -4.16 -2.83
CA ILE A 189 14.22 -3.23 -3.32
C ILE A 189 13.35 -2.80 -2.14
N GLY A 190 12.96 -1.53 -2.12
CA GLY A 190 12.01 -1.00 -1.16
C GLY A 190 11.54 0.40 -1.53
N GLY A 191 10.53 0.90 -0.81
CA GLY A 191 10.11 2.30 -0.93
C GLY A 191 11.22 3.26 -0.52
N ASN A 192 11.20 4.50 -1.05
CA ASN A 192 12.25 5.48 -0.74
C ASN A 192 12.35 5.84 0.75
N ASP A 193 11.32 5.57 1.54
CA ASP A 193 11.35 5.72 2.99
C ASP A 193 12.24 4.69 3.68
N GLN A 194 12.43 3.52 3.07
CA GLN A 194 13.33 2.47 3.55
C GLN A 194 14.80 2.72 3.19
N THR A 195 15.14 3.76 2.43
CA THR A 195 16.49 4.00 1.90
C THR A 195 17.57 3.93 2.97
N PHE A 196 17.33 4.50 4.15
CA PHE A 196 18.30 4.44 5.25
C PHE A 196 18.59 3.00 5.69
N ASN A 197 17.55 2.19 5.91
CA ASN A 197 17.68 0.81 6.35
C ASN A 197 18.37 -0.05 5.26
N MET A 198 17.99 0.15 4.00
CA MET A 198 18.59 -0.58 2.88
C MET A 198 20.08 -0.25 2.68
N LEU A 199 20.46 1.02 2.88
CA LEU A 199 21.86 1.46 2.86
C LEU A 199 22.65 0.91 4.05
N ALA A 200 22.05 0.79 5.23
CA ALA A 200 22.68 0.09 6.35
C ALA A 200 22.99 -1.37 5.99
N GLY A 201 22.06 -2.06 5.31
CA GLY A 201 22.30 -3.41 4.78
C GLY A 201 23.40 -3.47 3.72
N ARG A 202 23.50 -2.47 2.84
CA ARG A 202 24.60 -2.36 1.88
C ARG A 202 25.95 -2.20 2.60
N ASP A 203 26.03 -1.31 3.57
CA ASP A 203 27.27 -1.05 4.31
C ASP A 203 27.70 -2.29 5.10
N LEU A 204 26.75 -3.00 5.73
CA LEU A 204 27.03 -4.25 6.43
C LEU A 204 27.50 -5.35 5.48
N ALA A 205 26.83 -5.55 4.34
CA ALA A 205 27.25 -6.52 3.33
C ALA A 205 28.67 -6.22 2.81
N LYS A 206 29.03 -4.95 2.63
CA LYS A 206 30.39 -4.55 2.25
C LYS A 206 31.41 -4.85 3.35
N LYS A 207 31.09 -4.55 4.61
CA LYS A 207 32.02 -4.76 5.74
C LYS A 207 32.23 -6.23 6.04
N ILE A 208 31.15 -7.01 6.12
CA ILE A 208 31.15 -8.40 6.58
C ILE A 208 31.40 -9.36 5.42
N ASN A 209 30.62 -9.27 4.34
CA ASN A 209 30.70 -10.21 3.21
C ASN A 209 31.66 -9.74 2.10
N LYS A 210 32.24 -8.54 2.20
CA LYS A 210 33.05 -7.91 1.14
C LYS A 210 32.31 -7.83 -0.20
N LYS A 211 30.97 -7.68 -0.15
CA LYS A 211 30.10 -7.66 -1.33
C LYS A 211 29.50 -6.28 -1.55
N GLU A 212 29.59 -5.77 -2.78
CA GLU A 212 28.89 -4.55 -3.19
C GLU A 212 27.46 -4.90 -3.58
N LYS A 213 26.50 -4.49 -2.75
CA LYS A 213 25.06 -4.75 -2.92
C LYS A 213 24.34 -3.50 -3.43
N PHE A 214 23.55 -3.58 -4.49
CA PHE A 214 22.73 -2.43 -4.93
C PHE A 214 21.51 -2.18 -4.04
N VAL A 215 21.07 -0.92 -3.98
CA VAL A 215 19.79 -0.54 -3.35
C VAL A 215 18.91 0.09 -4.41
N PHE A 216 17.68 -0.38 -4.51
CA PHE A 216 16.69 0.09 -5.47
C PHE A 216 15.51 0.72 -4.71
N ALA A 217 15.54 2.05 -4.60
CA ALA A 217 14.48 2.82 -3.96
C ALA A 217 13.39 3.17 -4.98
N THR A 218 12.17 2.71 -4.74
CA THR A 218 11.00 3.07 -5.54
C THR A 218 10.38 4.36 -5.05
N LYS A 219 9.72 5.10 -5.95
CA LYS A 219 8.82 6.19 -5.57
C LYS A 219 7.72 5.66 -4.65
N LEU A 220 7.18 6.55 -3.82
CA LEU A 220 5.99 6.26 -3.02
C LEU A 220 4.75 6.80 -3.71
N LEU A 221 3.63 6.13 -3.47
CA LEU A 221 2.32 6.64 -3.86
C LEU A 221 1.89 7.76 -2.90
N THR A 222 2.26 8.99 -3.25
CA THR A 222 1.95 10.20 -2.48
C THR A 222 1.17 11.20 -3.32
N ASP A 223 0.29 11.96 -2.67
CA ASP A 223 -0.35 13.12 -3.31
C ASP A 223 0.64 14.26 -3.57
N SER A 224 0.16 15.30 -4.27
CA SER A 224 0.92 16.50 -4.61
C SER A 224 1.39 17.32 -3.39
N VAL A 225 0.90 17.01 -2.19
CA VAL A 225 1.29 17.64 -0.92
C VAL A 225 2.25 16.73 -0.12
N GLY A 226 2.62 15.56 -0.67
CA GLY A 226 3.52 14.59 -0.04
C GLY A 226 2.84 13.68 0.99
N GLY A 227 1.50 13.71 1.07
CA GLY A 227 0.72 12.79 1.90
C GLY A 227 0.84 11.36 1.38
N LYS A 228 1.39 10.43 2.18
CA LYS A 228 1.41 9.01 1.83
C LYS A 228 0.00 8.43 1.87
N MET A 229 -0.38 7.72 0.80
CA MET A 229 -1.64 6.99 0.76
C MET A 229 -1.73 5.94 1.87
N GLY A 230 -2.89 5.86 2.53
CA GLY A 230 -3.25 4.76 3.44
C GLY A 230 -2.97 4.94 4.93
N LYS A 231 -2.68 6.15 5.42
CA LYS A 231 -2.64 6.42 6.88
C LYS A 231 -3.79 7.29 7.40
N THR A 232 -4.54 7.94 6.52
CA THR A 232 -5.70 8.76 6.87
C THR A 232 -6.74 8.57 5.77
N GLU A 233 -7.93 8.09 6.14
CA GLU A 233 -9.18 8.08 5.35
C GLU A 233 -9.32 7.06 4.21
N GLY A 234 -9.63 5.78 4.53
CA GLY A 234 -10.45 4.85 3.72
C GLY A 234 -10.08 4.54 2.25
N ASN A 235 -9.05 5.18 1.70
CA ASN A 235 -8.69 5.22 0.28
C ASN A 235 -7.55 4.27 -0.09
N MET A 236 -7.05 3.51 0.89
CA MET A 236 -6.04 2.49 0.68
C MET A 236 -6.67 1.29 -0.03
N VAL A 237 -6.17 0.98 -1.22
CA VAL A 237 -6.53 -0.21 -1.97
C VAL A 237 -5.71 -1.39 -1.44
N ALA A 238 -6.40 -2.31 -0.77
CA ALA A 238 -5.86 -3.57 -0.28
C ALA A 238 -6.06 -4.65 -1.34
N ILE A 239 -5.12 -5.58 -1.47
CA ILE A 239 -5.23 -6.66 -2.46
C ILE A 239 -6.44 -7.60 -2.21
N THR A 240 -6.93 -7.62 -0.98
CA THR A 240 -8.08 -8.40 -0.53
C THR A 240 -9.42 -7.68 -0.75
N ASP A 241 -9.43 -6.39 -1.12
CA ASP A 241 -10.64 -5.66 -1.46
C ASP A 241 -11.42 -6.34 -2.59
N SER A 242 -12.74 -6.16 -2.63
CA SER A 242 -13.55 -6.59 -3.79
C SER A 242 -13.20 -5.76 -5.02
N PRO A 243 -13.40 -6.27 -6.26
CA PRO A 243 -13.20 -5.49 -7.48
C PRO A 243 -13.93 -4.13 -7.46
N ALA A 244 -15.17 -4.10 -6.97
CA ALA A 244 -15.96 -2.88 -6.85
C ALA A 244 -15.36 -1.89 -5.84
N ASP A 245 -14.88 -2.36 -4.68
CA ASP A 245 -14.24 -1.51 -3.68
C ASP A 245 -12.92 -0.93 -4.19
N MET A 246 -12.09 -1.76 -4.85
CA MET A 246 -10.85 -1.29 -5.49
C MET A 246 -11.15 -0.18 -6.48
N PHE A 247 -12.13 -0.41 -7.36
CA PHE A 247 -12.54 0.55 -8.38
C PHE A 247 -13.03 1.86 -7.75
N GLY A 248 -13.94 1.78 -6.78
CA GLY A 248 -14.47 2.95 -6.07
C GLY A 248 -13.40 3.75 -5.32
N LYS A 249 -12.46 3.07 -4.66
CA LYS A 249 -11.33 3.71 -3.97
C LYS A 249 -10.43 4.47 -4.95
N VAL A 250 -10.07 3.88 -6.10
CA VAL A 250 -9.27 4.58 -7.12
C VAL A 250 -10.02 5.78 -7.70
N MET A 251 -11.33 5.63 -7.95
CA MET A 251 -12.16 6.75 -8.42
C MET A 251 -12.28 7.90 -7.42
N SER A 252 -12.07 7.63 -6.12
CA SER A 252 -12.04 8.64 -5.06
C SER A 252 -10.71 9.41 -4.97
N TRP A 253 -9.67 8.99 -5.68
CA TRP A 253 -8.38 9.67 -5.66
C TRP A 253 -8.48 11.06 -6.30
N PRO A 254 -7.69 12.04 -5.81
CA PRO A 254 -7.58 13.35 -6.44
C PRO A 254 -6.92 13.22 -7.82
N ASP A 255 -7.26 14.13 -8.74
CA ASP A 255 -6.80 14.04 -10.14
C ASP A 255 -5.27 14.13 -10.27
N SER A 256 -4.60 14.77 -9.32
CA SER A 256 -3.13 14.81 -9.24
C SER A 256 -2.49 13.42 -9.09
N MET A 257 -3.27 12.40 -8.70
CA MET A 257 -2.81 11.03 -8.53
C MET A 257 -2.90 10.17 -9.78
N ILE A 258 -3.54 10.66 -10.85
CA ILE A 258 -3.80 9.84 -12.05
C ILE A 258 -2.49 9.33 -12.65
N LEU A 259 -1.56 10.24 -12.94
CA LEU A 259 -0.32 9.90 -13.64
C LEU A 259 0.61 9.03 -12.79
N ILE A 260 0.79 9.38 -11.51
CA ILE A 260 1.62 8.58 -10.59
C ILE A 260 0.98 7.21 -10.32
N GLY A 261 -0.35 7.12 -10.30
CA GLY A 261 -1.07 5.85 -10.20
C GLY A 261 -0.80 4.95 -11.40
N PHE A 262 -0.84 5.49 -12.63
CA PHE A 262 -0.46 4.72 -13.82
C PHE A 262 1.00 4.29 -13.78
N GLU A 263 1.91 5.20 -13.43
CA GLU A 263 3.34 4.91 -13.36
C GLU A 263 3.64 3.77 -12.37
N LEU A 264 3.07 3.83 -11.16
CA LEU A 264 3.45 2.96 -10.04
C LEU A 264 2.58 1.71 -9.87
N CYS A 265 1.31 1.74 -10.28
CA CYS A 265 0.33 0.72 -9.92
C CYS A 265 -0.23 -0.07 -11.12
N THR A 266 0.26 0.17 -12.34
CA THR A 266 -0.23 -0.51 -13.55
C THR A 266 0.91 -1.03 -14.41
N ARG A 267 0.57 -1.78 -15.47
CA ARG A 267 1.48 -2.18 -16.55
C ARG A 267 1.26 -1.40 -17.86
N VAL A 268 0.48 -0.32 -17.84
CA VAL A 268 0.27 0.57 -19.00
C VAL A 268 1.61 1.13 -19.45
N SER A 269 1.88 1.17 -20.76
CA SER A 269 3.19 1.59 -21.27
C SER A 269 3.51 3.06 -20.97
N LEU A 270 4.79 3.42 -20.85
CA LEU A 270 5.20 4.81 -20.61
C LEU A 270 4.72 5.77 -21.72
N ASN A 271 4.64 5.28 -22.96
CA ASN A 271 4.11 6.06 -24.09
C ASN A 271 2.63 6.39 -23.89
N GLU A 272 1.80 5.40 -23.51
CA GLU A 272 0.39 5.63 -23.23
C GLU A 272 0.19 6.55 -22.01
N ILE A 273 1.09 6.50 -21.03
CA ILE A 273 1.05 7.43 -19.88
C ILE A 273 1.32 8.87 -20.35
N GLU A 274 2.28 9.09 -21.24
CA GLU A 274 2.52 10.42 -21.82
C GLU A 274 1.37 10.89 -22.71
N GLU A 275 0.69 9.99 -23.42
CA GLU A 275 -0.56 10.30 -24.14
C GLU A 275 -1.67 10.74 -23.19
N ILE A 276 -1.90 10.01 -22.09
CA ILE A 276 -2.88 10.36 -21.05
C ILE A 276 -2.55 11.72 -20.44
N LYS A 277 -1.27 11.99 -20.15
CA LYS A 277 -0.80 13.29 -19.64
C LYS A 277 -1.06 14.43 -20.62
N SER A 278 -0.81 14.19 -21.91
CA SER A 278 -1.06 15.16 -22.98
C SER A 278 -2.56 15.45 -23.12
N ALA A 279 -3.39 14.41 -23.08
CA ALA A 279 -4.84 14.49 -23.06
C ALA A 279 -5.38 15.34 -21.90
N LEU A 280 -4.96 15.04 -20.66
CA LEU A 280 -5.34 15.80 -19.48
C LEU A 280 -4.91 17.27 -19.58
N SER A 281 -3.73 17.55 -20.12
CA SER A 281 -3.23 18.92 -20.32
C SER A 281 -4.04 19.71 -21.36
N ARG A 282 -4.71 19.02 -22.30
CA ARG A 282 -5.64 19.61 -23.28
C ARG A 282 -7.06 19.82 -22.72
N GLY A 283 -7.32 19.44 -21.47
CA GLY A 283 -8.62 19.58 -20.83
C GLY A 283 -9.56 18.40 -21.03
N GLU A 284 -9.05 17.23 -21.43
CA GLU A 284 -9.84 15.99 -21.40
C GLU A 284 -10.29 15.66 -19.97
N ASN A 285 -11.46 15.03 -19.82
CA ASN A 285 -12.08 14.82 -18.53
C ASN A 285 -11.24 13.86 -17.65
N PRO A 286 -10.74 14.30 -16.47
CA PRO A 286 -9.97 13.44 -15.57
C PRO A 286 -10.71 12.18 -15.12
N LYS A 287 -12.04 12.19 -15.17
CA LYS A 287 -12.87 11.02 -14.86
C LYS A 287 -12.56 9.83 -15.77
N ASP A 288 -12.34 10.06 -17.06
CA ASP A 288 -12.12 8.97 -18.02
C ASP A 288 -10.74 8.33 -17.78
N ALA A 289 -9.72 9.15 -17.56
CA ALA A 289 -8.40 8.68 -17.17
C ALA A 289 -8.40 7.94 -15.82
N LYS A 290 -9.16 8.42 -14.81
CA LYS A 290 -9.34 7.70 -13.53
C LYS A 290 -10.07 6.38 -13.70
N THR A 291 -11.08 6.34 -14.56
CA THR A 291 -11.85 5.12 -14.85
C THR A 291 -10.94 4.07 -15.48
N ARG A 292 -10.09 4.49 -16.43
CA ARG A 292 -9.04 3.63 -16.99
C ARG A 292 -8.04 3.18 -15.93
N LEU A 293 -7.56 4.07 -15.07
CA LEU A 293 -6.63 3.71 -13.99
C LEU A 293 -7.23 2.67 -13.04
N ALA A 294 -8.49 2.85 -12.64
CA ALA A 294 -9.22 1.92 -11.80
C ALA A 294 -9.35 0.54 -12.46
N PHE A 295 -9.70 0.51 -13.75
CA PHE A 295 -9.76 -0.71 -14.54
C PHE A 295 -8.41 -1.44 -14.54
N GLU A 296 -7.31 -0.75 -14.85
CA GLU A 296 -5.97 -1.36 -14.93
C GLU A 296 -5.49 -1.92 -13.58
N ILE A 297 -5.77 -1.22 -12.48
CA ILE A 297 -5.45 -1.70 -11.12
C ILE A 297 -6.26 -2.94 -10.77
N VAL A 298 -7.56 -2.96 -11.06
CA VAL A 298 -8.40 -4.15 -10.80
C VAL A 298 -7.97 -5.30 -11.70
N ALA A 299 -7.69 -5.05 -12.98
CA ALA A 299 -7.25 -6.06 -13.93
C ALA A 299 -5.93 -6.70 -13.49
N LEU A 300 -4.99 -5.92 -12.96
CA LEU A 300 -3.72 -6.40 -12.42
C LEU A 300 -3.93 -7.32 -11.20
N LEU A 301 -4.85 -6.98 -10.28
CA LEU A 301 -4.96 -7.66 -8.98
C LEU A 301 -6.00 -8.79 -8.96
N LYS A 302 -7.05 -8.68 -9.77
CA LYS A 302 -8.22 -9.58 -9.79
C LYS A 302 -8.42 -10.26 -11.15
N GLY A 303 -7.87 -9.69 -12.21
CA GLY A 303 -8.04 -10.19 -13.57
C GLY A 303 -8.99 -9.33 -14.40
N LYS A 304 -8.91 -9.49 -15.72
CA LYS A 304 -9.63 -8.64 -16.69
C LYS A 304 -11.14 -8.74 -16.57
N GLU A 305 -11.68 -9.95 -16.37
CA GLU A 305 -13.12 -10.18 -16.25
C GLU A 305 -13.72 -9.45 -15.04
N ASP A 306 -13.05 -9.51 -13.88
CA ASP A 306 -13.46 -8.79 -12.67
C ASP A 306 -13.36 -7.27 -12.85
N ALA A 307 -12.37 -6.79 -13.61
CA ALA A 307 -12.24 -5.37 -13.94
C ALA A 307 -13.35 -4.87 -14.86
N GLU A 308 -13.72 -5.65 -15.88
CA GLU A 308 -14.84 -5.35 -16.78
C GLU A 308 -16.16 -5.29 -16.01
N LYS A 309 -16.40 -6.27 -15.13
CA LYS A 309 -17.58 -6.30 -14.26
C LYS A 309 -17.63 -5.08 -13.34
N ALA A 310 -16.54 -4.76 -12.64
CA ALA A 310 -16.46 -3.60 -11.75
C ALA A 310 -16.67 -2.28 -12.50
N HIS A 311 -16.11 -2.17 -13.71
CA HIS A 311 -16.32 -1.01 -14.58
C HIS A 311 -17.79 -0.85 -14.98
N SER A 312 -18.45 -1.91 -15.43
CA SER A 312 -19.88 -1.87 -15.78
C SER A 312 -20.78 -1.58 -14.58
N GLU A 313 -20.48 -2.16 -13.41
CA GLU A 313 -21.23 -1.91 -12.17
C GLU A 313 -21.08 -0.46 -11.72
N PHE A 314 -19.86 0.09 -11.79
CA PHE A 314 -19.61 1.49 -11.50
C PHE A 314 -20.33 2.40 -12.50
N ALA A 315 -20.23 2.13 -13.81
CA ALA A 315 -20.92 2.91 -14.82
C ALA A 315 -22.44 2.93 -14.57
N ALA A 316 -23.06 1.77 -14.32
CA ALA A 316 -24.48 1.65 -14.02
C ALA A 316 -24.91 2.41 -12.75
N ALA A 317 -24.08 2.36 -11.69
CA ALA A 317 -24.36 3.08 -10.44
C ALA A 317 -24.34 4.61 -10.60
N PHE A 318 -23.61 5.13 -11.60
CA PHE A 318 -23.48 6.55 -11.87
C PHE A 318 -24.30 7.04 -13.08
N SER A 319 -24.74 6.16 -13.98
CA SER A 319 -25.53 6.51 -15.16
C SER A 319 -27.03 6.62 -14.88
N ASP A 320 -27.57 5.83 -13.94
CA ASP A 320 -29.03 5.74 -13.76
C ASP A 320 -29.62 6.60 -12.65
N GLY A 321 -28.81 7.23 -11.79
CA GLY A 321 -29.31 8.00 -10.64
C GLY A 321 -30.24 7.19 -9.69
N LYS A 322 -30.39 5.89 -9.92
CA LYS A 322 -31.26 4.98 -9.18
C LYS A 322 -30.40 3.90 -8.53
N PRO A 323 -30.49 3.73 -7.21
CA PRO A 323 -29.71 2.74 -6.49
C PRO A 323 -30.16 1.31 -6.78
N LYS A 324 -29.20 0.37 -6.77
CA LYS A 324 -29.46 -1.04 -7.07
C LYS A 324 -30.26 -1.79 -6.00
N GLU A 325 -30.17 -1.42 -4.72
CA GLU A 325 -31.03 -1.99 -3.67
C GLU A 325 -31.25 -0.99 -2.54
N PHE A 326 -32.49 -0.86 -2.09
CA PHE A 326 -32.82 -0.17 -0.86
C PHE A 326 -32.85 -1.15 0.29
N VAL A 327 -32.11 -0.88 1.36
CA VAL A 327 -32.24 -1.65 2.60
C VAL A 327 -33.53 -1.21 3.29
N GLU A 328 -34.50 -2.12 3.41
CA GLU A 328 -35.75 -1.82 4.11
C GLU A 328 -35.52 -1.69 5.62
N ILE A 329 -35.99 -0.57 6.17
CA ILE A 329 -35.94 -0.23 7.59
C ILE A 329 -37.38 -0.14 8.10
N LYS A 330 -37.76 -1.13 8.92
CA LYS A 330 -39.01 -1.12 9.67
C LYS A 330 -38.79 -0.45 11.01
N ILE A 331 -39.52 0.63 11.28
CA ILE A 331 -39.42 1.37 12.54
C ILE A 331 -40.65 1.05 13.37
N SER A 332 -40.48 0.23 14.41
CA SER A 332 -41.54 0.01 15.40
C SER A 332 -41.67 1.21 16.34
N SER A 333 -42.83 1.39 16.99
CA SER A 333 -43.09 2.51 17.92
C SER A 333 -42.14 2.57 19.12
N ALA A 334 -41.34 1.53 19.37
CA ALA A 334 -40.39 1.42 20.48
C ALA A 334 -38.91 1.64 20.07
N GLN A 335 -38.60 1.81 18.77
CA GLN A 335 -37.23 1.89 18.26
C GLN A 335 -36.96 3.22 17.55
N THR A 336 -35.81 3.85 17.80
CA THR A 336 -35.41 5.05 17.05
C THR A 336 -34.77 4.67 15.72
N LEU A 337 -34.89 5.54 14.70
CA LEU A 337 -34.21 5.34 13.41
C LEU A 337 -32.70 5.11 13.58
N SER A 338 -32.09 5.82 14.53
CA SER A 338 -30.66 5.69 14.81
C SER A 338 -30.28 4.27 15.23
N ASP A 339 -31.10 3.62 16.06
CA ASP A 339 -30.85 2.25 16.53
C ASP A 339 -31.04 1.25 15.39
N ALA A 340 -32.09 1.41 14.58
CA ALA A 340 -32.36 0.54 13.44
C ALA A 340 -31.26 0.59 12.36
N LEU A 341 -30.71 1.78 12.10
CA LEU A 341 -29.61 1.94 11.13
C LEU A 341 -28.29 1.35 11.64
N ILE A 342 -28.03 1.38 12.95
CA ILE A 342 -26.84 0.76 13.56
C ILE A 342 -26.98 -0.77 13.57
N GLU A 343 -28.16 -1.28 13.94
CA GLU A 343 -28.46 -2.72 13.94
C GLU A 343 -28.24 -3.35 12.56
N LYS A 344 -28.67 -2.65 11.50
CA LYS A 344 -28.47 -3.05 10.10
C LYS A 344 -27.08 -2.73 9.56
N LYS A 345 -26.17 -2.19 10.39
CA LYS A 345 -24.80 -1.80 10.03
C LYS A 345 -24.72 -0.81 8.87
N ILE A 346 -25.71 0.08 8.74
CA ILE A 346 -25.76 1.13 7.72
C ILE A 346 -24.93 2.34 8.18
N VAL A 347 -24.92 2.61 9.48
CA VAL A 347 -24.01 3.56 10.14
C VAL A 347 -23.31 2.85 11.29
N GLU A 348 -22.07 3.23 11.58
CA GLU A 348 -21.22 2.65 12.62
C GLU A 348 -21.60 3.15 14.01
N SER A 349 -22.14 4.38 14.12
CA SER A 349 -22.51 4.97 15.41
C SER A 349 -23.53 6.10 15.29
N LYS A 350 -24.19 6.43 16.42
CA LYS A 350 -25.09 7.59 16.53
C LYS A 350 -24.35 8.92 16.26
N THR A 351 -23.06 8.99 16.59
CA THR A 351 -22.23 10.17 16.35
C THR A 351 -21.96 10.36 14.86
N GLU A 352 -21.69 9.29 14.11
CA GLU A 352 -21.57 9.34 12.66
C GLU A 352 -22.87 9.83 12.01
N LEU A 353 -24.01 9.31 12.45
CA LEU A 353 -25.31 9.69 11.91
C LEU A 353 -25.65 11.17 12.13
N ARG A 354 -25.34 11.72 13.31
CA ARG A 354 -25.52 13.15 13.59
C ARG A 354 -24.63 14.02 12.69
N ARG A 355 -23.37 13.63 12.49
CA ARG A 355 -22.45 14.33 11.57
C ARG A 355 -23.00 14.33 10.14
N LEU A 356 -23.48 13.19 9.65
CA LEU A 356 -24.06 13.08 8.31
C LEU A 356 -25.29 13.97 8.11
N ILE A 357 -26.08 14.21 9.16
CA ILE A 357 -27.20 15.15 9.11
C ILE A 357 -26.73 16.60 9.13
N ALA A 358 -25.77 16.94 10.00
CA ALA A 358 -25.18 18.27 10.05
C ALA A 358 -24.52 18.66 8.71
N ASP A 359 -23.90 17.69 8.03
CA ASP A 359 -23.29 17.85 6.72
C ASP A 359 -24.31 17.86 5.57
N GLY A 360 -25.60 17.65 5.87
CA GLY A 360 -26.67 17.55 4.87
C GLY A 360 -26.49 16.38 3.90
N ALA A 361 -25.85 15.31 4.36
CA ALA A 361 -25.52 14.11 3.59
C ALA A 361 -26.68 13.08 3.55
N ILE A 362 -27.80 13.36 4.21
CA ILE A 362 -29.02 12.56 4.09
C ILE A 362 -30.00 13.28 3.16
N THR A 363 -30.42 12.62 2.09
CA THR A 363 -31.24 13.20 1.03
C THR A 363 -32.44 12.30 0.72
N SER A 364 -33.63 12.90 0.60
CA SER A 364 -34.81 12.21 0.04
C SER A 364 -34.57 11.87 -1.42
N VAL A 365 -34.78 10.61 -1.81
CA VAL A 365 -34.63 10.19 -3.21
C VAL A 365 -35.78 10.73 -4.08
N ALA A 366 -36.98 10.88 -3.50
CA ALA A 366 -38.15 11.35 -4.23
C ALA A 366 -38.11 12.86 -4.51
N THR A 367 -37.59 13.67 -3.57
CA THR A 367 -37.61 15.14 -3.68
C THR A 367 -36.23 15.76 -3.90
N GLY A 368 -35.15 15.02 -3.69
CA GLY A 368 -33.78 15.55 -3.75
C GLY A 368 -33.41 16.48 -2.59
N GLU A 369 -34.31 16.66 -1.63
CA GLU A 369 -34.12 17.59 -0.51
C GLU A 369 -33.26 16.98 0.60
N LYS A 370 -32.42 17.82 1.21
CA LYS A 370 -31.60 17.46 2.37
C LYS A 370 -32.48 17.37 3.62
N THR A 371 -32.31 16.32 4.41
CA THR A 371 -33.04 16.16 5.67
C THR A 371 -32.37 16.94 6.79
N VAL A 372 -33.16 17.50 7.71
CA VAL A 372 -32.70 18.22 8.90
C VAL A 372 -32.81 17.36 10.16
N GLU A 373 -32.34 17.85 11.32
CA GLU A 373 -32.31 17.07 12.57
C GLU A 373 -33.67 16.47 13.01
N SER A 374 -34.79 17.09 12.63
CA SER A 374 -36.13 16.56 12.92
C SER A 374 -36.39 15.18 12.29
N PHE A 375 -35.65 14.83 11.23
CA PHE A 375 -35.71 13.54 10.56
C PHE A 375 -35.41 12.35 11.49
N LEU A 376 -34.49 12.52 12.45
CA LEU A 376 -34.15 11.44 13.40
C LEU A 376 -35.28 11.16 14.40
N LYS A 377 -36.13 12.15 14.68
CA LYS A 377 -37.20 12.04 15.68
C LYS A 377 -38.48 11.47 15.08
N ASN A 378 -38.80 11.82 13.84
CA ASN A 378 -39.98 11.31 13.14
C ASN A 378 -39.69 11.20 11.64
N PRO A 379 -39.02 10.14 11.19
CA PRO A 379 -38.73 9.96 9.78
C PRO A 379 -40.02 9.63 9.00
N PRO A 380 -40.30 10.34 7.90
CA PRO A 380 -41.36 9.95 6.98
C PRO A 380 -41.04 8.59 6.33
N ALA A 381 -42.09 7.86 5.94
CA ALA A 381 -41.90 6.69 5.08
C ALA A 381 -41.43 7.16 3.71
N GLY A 382 -40.47 6.43 3.11
CA GLY A 382 -39.88 6.83 1.85
C GLY A 382 -38.45 6.34 1.65
N GLU A 383 -37.89 6.71 0.52
CA GLU A 383 -36.56 6.31 0.07
C GLU A 383 -35.56 7.44 0.35
N TYR A 384 -34.44 7.11 1.01
CA TYR A 384 -33.43 8.06 1.43
C TYR A 384 -32.02 7.57 1.07
N ARG A 385 -31.16 8.52 0.69
CA ARG A 385 -29.73 8.31 0.51
C ARG A 385 -28.98 8.85 1.73
N ILE A 386 -28.11 8.04 2.33
CA ILE A 386 -27.22 8.42 3.44
C ILE A 386 -25.77 8.44 2.93
N GLY A 387 -25.20 9.64 2.79
CA GLY A 387 -23.89 9.83 2.16
C GLY A 387 -23.94 9.57 0.66
N LYS A 388 -22.88 8.98 0.11
CA LYS A 388 -22.75 8.75 -1.34
C LYS A 388 -23.29 7.39 -1.82
N HIS A 389 -23.26 6.36 -0.96
CA HIS A 389 -23.45 4.97 -1.38
C HIS A 389 -24.48 4.15 -0.59
N ARG A 390 -25.11 4.72 0.45
CA ARG A 390 -26.06 3.98 1.28
C ARG A 390 -27.49 4.42 0.95
N PHE A 391 -28.35 3.45 0.64
CA PHE A 391 -29.74 3.72 0.26
C PHE A 391 -30.68 2.90 1.14
N ILE A 392 -31.63 3.59 1.77
CA ILE A 392 -32.58 2.98 2.70
C ILE A 392 -34.01 3.27 2.26
N LYS A 393 -34.91 2.34 2.56
CA LYS A 393 -36.35 2.53 2.41
C LYS A 393 -37.01 2.38 3.76
N ILE A 394 -37.57 3.47 4.27
CA ILE A 394 -38.28 3.49 5.55
C ILE A 394 -39.71 3.04 5.28
N VAL A 395 -40.10 1.94 5.90
CA VAL A 395 -41.46 1.38 5.88
C VAL A 395 -42.02 1.46 7.31
N LYS A 396 -43.25 1.96 7.43
CA LYS A 396 -43.95 2.09 8.72
C LYS A 396 -44.82 0.87 9.01
#